data_AF-A0A1X7TNK1-F1
#
_entry.id   AF-A0A1X7TNK1-F1
#
_cell.length_a   1.000
_cell.length_b   1.000
_cell.length_c   1.000
_cell.angle_alpha   90.00
_cell.angle_beta   90.00
_cell.angle_gamma   90.00
#
_symmetry.space_group_name_H-M   'P 1'
#
loop_
_entity.id
_entity.type
_entity.pdbx_description
1 polymer ?
#
loop_
_entity_poly.entity_id
_entity_poly.type
_entity_poly.pdbx_seq_one_letter_code
_entity_poly.pdbx_strand_id
1 'polypeptide(L)'
;MLDSEGFVTAGWVHDLLLHSFDVNNLRKFVIKAKVNHSQRSSCTPLLPWVVIEEDGSVAAAHCTCMAGACYWLPTPTKVTTANISEIKFRKTARINDTTGSPSSKHHRLTAVRVPPSENEMDSFLQKISKGKERPAILKITMPYAEEFIPRLSDTRFPSPITELYNPKMLDSDYIELLSECDKVFQELKITEAEAALVELETRGQSSKKSWFVFRSGRLTASLIRNAVKTNHASPSQSLIKRICYPELFSFSTKSTRWGCDHEKEALSTYESVANENHIDLTIKDNGFFIDLCHPYIGASPDGIVSCSCCGKGVLEVKCPHSVKESFPEDNNRSFCMEKGNDGNWTLKREHPYYYQVQTQMHACNLGYCDFIVWSESDGTLIDLGKWYSRKPAANSSNALVAPDPLPHEDNEDNEDYDKVWCYCNQPSYGEMILCDNKSCHIKWFHCDCLRIRKVPKGIWKCPSCRKLPISKK
;
A
#
# COMPACT_ATOMS: atom_id res chain seq x y z
N MET A 1 -10.05 8.29 -2.93
CA MET A 1 -9.66 8.57 -4.33
C MET A 1 -9.47 10.08 -4.45
N LEU A 2 -8.75 10.60 -5.44
CA LEU A 2 -8.78 12.05 -5.73
C LEU A 2 -9.78 12.27 -6.87
N ASP A 3 -10.81 13.05 -6.63
CA ASP A 3 -11.89 13.24 -7.60
C ASP A 3 -11.39 13.96 -8.85
N SER A 4 -11.77 13.44 -10.01
CA SER A 4 -11.35 13.97 -11.32
C SER A 4 -11.83 15.41 -11.53
N GLU A 5 -12.99 15.76 -10.95
CA GLU A 5 -13.51 17.13 -10.90
C GLU A 5 -12.54 18.09 -10.18
N GLY A 6 -11.92 17.64 -9.09
CA GLY A 6 -10.94 18.43 -8.33
C GLY A 6 -9.71 18.84 -9.16
N PHE A 7 -9.27 18.03 -10.11
CA PHE A 7 -8.17 18.38 -11.02
C PHE A 7 -8.60 19.38 -12.11
N VAL A 8 -9.87 19.37 -12.52
CA VAL A 8 -10.42 20.37 -13.46
C VAL A 8 -10.62 21.70 -12.74
N THR A 9 -11.26 21.71 -11.57
CA THR A 9 -11.55 22.94 -10.81
C THR A 9 -10.29 23.59 -10.23
N ALA A 10 -9.28 22.81 -9.83
CA ALA A 10 -8.00 23.34 -9.35
C ALA A 10 -7.01 23.69 -10.48
N GLY A 11 -7.43 23.72 -11.75
CA GLY A 11 -6.60 24.21 -12.86
C GLY A 11 -5.39 23.32 -13.19
N TRP A 12 -5.54 22.00 -13.14
CA TRP A 12 -4.53 21.05 -13.64
C TRP A 12 -4.81 20.60 -15.08
N VAL A 13 -6.08 20.66 -15.50
CA VAL A 13 -6.56 20.33 -16.84
C VAL A 13 -7.04 21.60 -17.53
N HIS A 14 -6.48 21.91 -18.70
CA HIS A 14 -6.76 23.12 -19.49
C HIS A 14 -7.02 22.75 -20.95
N ASP A 15 -7.43 23.73 -21.75
CA ASP A 15 -7.60 23.60 -23.21
C ASP A 15 -8.38 22.33 -23.62
N LEU A 16 -9.50 22.09 -22.93
CA LEU A 16 -10.39 20.95 -23.18
C LEU A 16 -11.14 21.17 -24.50
N LEU A 17 -10.84 20.37 -25.51
CA LEU A 17 -11.32 20.53 -26.89
C LEU A 17 -12.06 19.28 -27.38
N LEU A 18 -13.38 19.41 -27.56
CA LEU A 18 -14.26 18.38 -28.13
C LEU A 18 -14.41 18.56 -29.65
N HIS A 19 -14.20 17.50 -30.43
CA HIS A 19 -14.37 17.47 -31.89
C HIS A 19 -15.26 16.28 -32.27
N SER A 20 -16.37 16.46 -32.99
CA SER A 20 -17.13 15.32 -33.54
C SER A 20 -16.74 14.99 -34.98
N PHE A 21 -16.63 13.72 -35.32
CA PHE A 21 -16.31 13.20 -36.64
C PHE A 21 -17.07 11.91 -36.91
N ASP A 22 -17.44 11.66 -38.17
CA ASP A 22 -18.26 10.51 -38.56
C ASP A 22 -17.40 9.43 -39.21
N VAL A 23 -17.60 8.16 -38.82
CA VAL A 23 -16.90 6.98 -39.36
C VAL A 23 -17.93 5.89 -39.59
N ASN A 24 -18.05 5.40 -40.82
CA ASN A 24 -19.01 4.35 -41.20
C ASN A 24 -20.48 4.68 -40.82
N ASN A 25 -20.88 5.96 -40.97
CA ASN A 25 -22.16 6.53 -40.53
C ASN A 25 -22.42 6.49 -39.01
N LEU A 26 -21.44 6.11 -38.19
CA LEU A 26 -21.48 6.25 -36.74
C LEU A 26 -20.69 7.49 -36.32
N ARG A 27 -21.27 8.30 -35.44
CA ARG A 27 -20.68 9.55 -34.98
C ARG A 27 -19.81 9.32 -33.75
N LYS A 28 -18.61 9.89 -33.79
CA LYS A 28 -17.58 9.75 -32.75
C LYS A 28 -17.11 11.12 -32.29
N PHE A 29 -16.53 11.20 -31.10
CA PHE A 29 -16.03 12.44 -30.54
C PHE A 29 -14.60 12.28 -30.02
N VAL A 30 -13.69 13.16 -30.43
CA VAL A 30 -12.35 13.28 -29.84
C VAL A 30 -12.38 14.39 -28.79
N ILE A 31 -12.14 14.02 -27.53
CA ILE A 31 -11.77 14.96 -26.47
C ILE A 31 -10.24 15.06 -26.45
N LYS A 32 -9.71 16.28 -26.36
CA LYS A 32 -8.28 16.56 -26.15
C LYS A 32 -8.12 17.54 -24.98
N ALA A 33 -6.99 17.52 -24.28
CA ALA A 33 -6.69 18.50 -23.24
C ALA A 33 -5.19 18.80 -23.15
N LYS A 34 -4.82 19.81 -22.36
CA LYS A 34 -3.50 19.99 -21.77
C LYS A 34 -3.56 19.65 -20.29
N VAL A 35 -2.61 18.85 -19.78
CA VAL A 35 -2.58 18.45 -18.36
C VAL A 35 -1.21 18.74 -17.75
N ASN A 36 -1.19 19.52 -16.67
CA ASN A 36 0.04 19.84 -15.94
C ASN A 36 0.59 18.63 -15.19
N HIS A 37 1.92 18.48 -15.15
CA HIS A 37 2.57 17.41 -14.39
C HIS A 37 2.45 17.64 -12.88
N SER A 38 1.80 16.70 -12.17
CA SER A 38 1.57 16.69 -10.71
C SER A 38 2.80 16.95 -9.83
N GLN A 39 4.01 16.72 -10.35
CA GLN A 39 5.28 16.89 -9.63
C GLN A 39 6.27 17.83 -10.34
N ARG A 40 5.91 18.43 -11.49
CA ARG A 40 6.83 19.23 -12.32
C ARG A 40 6.10 20.36 -13.06
N SER A 41 5.71 21.40 -12.32
CA SER A 41 5.00 22.57 -12.84
C SER A 41 5.74 23.36 -13.93
N SER A 42 7.05 23.17 -14.09
CA SER A 42 7.89 23.78 -15.14
C SER A 42 8.08 22.92 -16.39
N CYS A 43 7.53 21.70 -16.44
CA CYS A 43 7.56 20.86 -17.64
C CYS A 43 6.39 21.16 -18.58
N THR A 44 6.61 21.01 -19.89
CA THR A 44 5.57 21.13 -20.92
C THR A 44 4.35 20.26 -20.58
N PRO A 45 3.12 20.81 -20.62
CA PRO A 45 1.91 20.04 -20.31
C PRO A 45 1.74 18.81 -21.21
N LEU A 46 1.24 17.73 -20.63
CA LEU A 46 0.87 16.51 -21.34
C LEU A 46 -0.33 16.77 -22.26
N LEU A 47 -0.37 16.06 -23.40
CA LEU A 47 -1.44 16.17 -24.39
C LEU A 47 -2.23 14.86 -24.50
N PRO A 48 -3.10 14.53 -23.51
CA PRO A 48 -4.02 13.42 -23.65
C PRO A 48 -5.10 13.69 -24.70
N TRP A 49 -5.54 12.62 -25.36
CA TRP A 49 -6.77 12.59 -26.13
C TRP A 49 -7.50 11.25 -25.97
N VAL A 50 -8.81 11.27 -26.12
CA VAL A 50 -9.69 10.11 -26.07
C VAL A 50 -10.78 10.23 -27.13
N VAL A 51 -11.06 9.12 -27.83
CA VAL A 51 -12.17 8.96 -28.75
C VAL A 51 -13.29 8.22 -28.02
N ILE A 52 -14.51 8.78 -28.05
CA ILE A 52 -15.72 8.17 -27.52
C ILE A 52 -16.78 8.02 -28.63
N GLU A 53 -17.60 6.98 -28.53
CA GLU A 53 -18.79 6.76 -29.36
C GLU A 53 -20.01 7.54 -28.83
N GLU A 54 -21.14 7.55 -29.54
CA GLU A 54 -22.38 8.21 -29.07
C GLU A 54 -23.02 7.55 -27.82
N ASP A 55 -22.68 6.31 -27.48
CA ASP A 55 -23.09 5.66 -26.22
C ASP A 55 -22.17 6.00 -25.01
N GLY A 56 -21.08 6.73 -25.25
CA GLY A 56 -20.08 7.09 -24.23
C GLY A 56 -19.00 6.03 -23.99
N SER A 57 -18.99 4.92 -24.71
CA SER A 57 -17.88 3.96 -24.69
C SER A 57 -16.60 4.56 -25.27
N VAL A 58 -15.44 4.13 -24.76
CA VAL A 58 -14.12 4.62 -25.19
C VAL A 58 -13.58 3.74 -26.32
N ALA A 59 -13.44 4.33 -27.50
CA ALA A 59 -12.97 3.66 -28.71
C ALA A 59 -11.44 3.62 -28.83
N ALA A 60 -10.77 4.67 -28.36
CA ALA A 60 -9.31 4.79 -28.34
C ALA A 60 -8.87 5.89 -27.35
N ALA A 61 -7.68 5.78 -26.78
CA ALA A 61 -7.08 6.84 -25.95
C ALA A 61 -5.56 6.88 -26.11
N HIS A 62 -4.96 8.03 -25.83
CA HIS A 62 -3.52 8.23 -25.86
C HIS A 62 -3.11 9.40 -24.94
N CYS A 63 -1.88 9.39 -24.45
CA CYS A 63 -1.27 10.54 -23.76
C CYS A 63 0.22 10.62 -24.06
N THR A 64 0.77 11.83 -24.15
CA THR A 64 2.22 12.08 -24.38
C THR A 64 3.07 11.86 -23.13
N CYS A 65 2.63 11.01 -22.20
CA CYS A 65 3.40 10.64 -21.02
C CYS A 65 4.31 9.44 -21.31
N MET A 66 5.27 9.18 -20.43
CA MET A 66 6.25 8.09 -20.58
C MET A 66 5.62 6.67 -20.51
N ALA A 67 4.31 6.57 -20.29
CA ALA A 67 3.54 5.32 -20.21
C ALA A 67 2.52 5.15 -21.36
N GLY A 68 2.62 5.94 -22.44
CA GLY A 68 1.63 5.97 -23.53
C GLY A 68 1.76 4.84 -24.56
N ALA A 69 0.91 3.81 -24.47
CA ALA A 69 0.66 2.76 -25.46
C ALA A 69 -0.70 2.09 -25.15
N CYS A 70 -1.60 1.67 -26.04
CA CYS A 70 -1.75 1.68 -27.51
C CYS A 70 -3.17 2.26 -27.84
N TYR A 71 -3.65 2.51 -29.07
CA TYR A 71 -3.50 1.87 -30.39
C TYR A 71 -3.58 2.89 -31.58
N TRP A 72 -3.50 2.42 -32.82
CA TRP A 72 -3.31 3.19 -34.07
C TRP A 72 -4.59 3.58 -34.82
N LEU A 73 -4.50 4.69 -35.60
CA LEU A 73 -5.01 4.96 -36.98
C LEU A 73 -5.49 6.42 -37.17
N PRO A 74 -5.56 6.95 -38.41
CA PRO A 74 -4.50 7.15 -39.40
C PRO A 74 -3.97 8.62 -39.39
N THR A 75 -3.14 9.02 -40.36
CA THR A 75 -2.56 10.37 -40.43
C THR A 75 -3.60 11.50 -40.60
N PRO A 76 -3.49 12.64 -39.88
CA PRO A 76 -4.44 13.74 -40.02
C PRO A 76 -4.36 14.45 -41.38
N THR A 77 -5.46 14.48 -42.12
CA THR A 77 -5.67 15.46 -43.19
C THR A 77 -5.82 16.87 -42.60
N LYS A 78 -5.40 17.90 -43.34
CA LYS A 78 -5.39 19.30 -42.87
C LYS A 78 -6.81 19.81 -42.61
N VAL A 79 -7.23 19.86 -41.35
CA VAL A 79 -8.41 20.62 -40.91
C VAL A 79 -7.98 22.05 -40.57
N THR A 80 -8.62 23.04 -41.19
CA THR A 80 -8.37 24.47 -40.93
C THR A 80 -8.99 24.91 -39.60
N THR A 81 -8.21 25.62 -38.80
CA THR A 81 -8.60 26.15 -37.48
C THR A 81 -9.35 27.47 -37.60
N ALA A 82 -10.39 27.68 -36.77
CA ALA A 82 -11.12 28.93 -36.62
C ALA A 82 -11.28 29.30 -35.12
N ASN A 83 -11.53 30.58 -34.82
CA ASN A 83 -11.61 31.07 -33.44
C ASN A 83 -13.04 30.95 -32.88
N ILE A 84 -13.15 30.64 -31.58
CA ILE A 84 -14.43 30.35 -30.90
C ILE A 84 -15.33 31.59 -30.76
N SER A 85 -14.73 32.79 -30.84
CA SER A 85 -15.40 34.10 -30.76
C SER A 85 -16.40 34.39 -31.90
N GLU A 86 -16.35 33.65 -33.01
CA GLU A 86 -17.18 33.92 -34.20
C GLU A 86 -18.47 33.06 -34.26
N ILE A 87 -18.68 32.17 -33.29
CA ILE A 87 -19.74 31.14 -33.35
C ILE A 87 -21.10 31.71 -32.89
N LYS A 88 -22.07 31.79 -33.82
CA LYS A 88 -23.48 32.15 -33.55
C LYS A 88 -24.42 30.93 -33.69
N PHE A 89 -24.93 30.41 -32.58
CA PHE A 89 -25.70 29.16 -32.51
C PHE A 89 -27.20 29.27 -32.90
N ARG A 90 -27.69 28.47 -33.88
CA ARG A 90 -29.14 28.14 -34.14
C ARG A 90 -29.31 26.69 -34.69
N LYS A 91 -30.50 26.07 -34.65
CA LYS A 91 -30.76 24.64 -35.04
C LYS A 91 -31.20 24.54 -36.51
N THR A 92 -31.26 23.32 -37.03
CA THR A 92 -31.25 22.92 -38.46
C THR A 92 -32.55 22.25 -38.94
N ALA A 93 -32.88 22.39 -40.24
CA ALA A 93 -34.08 21.90 -41.00
C ALA A 93 -35.24 22.92 -41.10
N ARG A 94 -36.19 22.96 -42.07
CA ARG A 94 -36.47 22.33 -43.41
C ARG A 94 -37.55 23.23 -44.12
N ILE A 95 -38.07 23.07 -45.35
CA ILE A 95 -37.99 22.05 -46.42
C ILE A 95 -37.89 22.68 -47.86
N ASN A 96 -38.83 22.43 -48.78
CA ASN A 96 -38.87 22.81 -50.22
C ASN A 96 -39.95 23.87 -50.54
N ASP A 97 -39.91 24.54 -51.71
CA ASP A 97 -40.78 24.19 -52.88
C ASP A 97 -40.44 24.93 -54.22
N THR A 98 -40.99 24.42 -55.34
CA THR A 98 -41.22 25.00 -56.70
C THR A 98 -40.09 25.68 -57.50
N THR A 99 -39.54 24.91 -58.46
CA THR A 99 -39.21 25.26 -59.87
C THR A 99 -38.87 26.71 -60.27
N GLY A 100 -37.60 26.95 -60.67
CA GLY A 100 -37.20 28.10 -61.48
C GLY A 100 -35.68 28.36 -61.48
N SER A 101 -34.96 27.92 -62.53
CA SER A 101 -33.54 28.26 -62.74
C SER A 101 -33.42 29.58 -63.53
N PRO A 102 -32.35 30.41 -63.38
CA PRO A 102 -31.00 30.02 -62.95
C PRO A 102 -30.37 30.82 -61.78
N SER A 103 -29.31 30.24 -61.19
CA SER A 103 -28.33 30.88 -60.29
C SER A 103 -28.87 31.50 -58.99
N SER A 104 -28.95 30.72 -57.90
CA SER A 104 -29.56 31.17 -56.64
C SER A 104 -28.87 30.69 -55.34
N LYS A 105 -28.34 31.68 -54.60
CA LYS A 105 -28.44 31.89 -53.14
C LYS A 105 -28.71 30.65 -52.25
N HIS A 106 -27.71 30.21 -51.49
CA HIS A 106 -27.88 29.22 -50.42
C HIS A 106 -28.84 29.71 -49.32
N HIS A 107 -30.02 29.10 -49.21
CA HIS A 107 -31.01 29.42 -48.18
C HIS A 107 -30.63 28.88 -46.79
N ARG A 108 -30.84 29.70 -45.76
CA ARG A 108 -30.49 29.41 -44.37
C ARG A 108 -31.64 28.73 -43.63
N LEU A 109 -31.64 27.39 -43.56
CA LEU A 109 -32.65 26.60 -42.83
C LEU A 109 -32.55 26.83 -41.31
N THR A 110 -33.41 27.70 -40.77
CA THR A 110 -33.60 27.86 -39.33
C THR A 110 -34.68 26.91 -38.81
N ALA A 111 -34.28 25.83 -38.13
CA ALA A 111 -35.19 25.18 -37.20
C ALA A 111 -35.21 25.93 -35.87
N VAL A 112 -36.38 25.95 -35.25
CA VAL A 112 -36.55 26.38 -33.86
C VAL A 112 -35.67 25.50 -32.97
N ARG A 113 -34.87 26.10 -32.08
CA ARG A 113 -34.04 25.37 -31.09
C ARG A 113 -34.91 24.81 -29.95
N VAL A 114 -35.92 23.97 -30.23
CA VAL A 114 -36.70 23.31 -29.16
C VAL A 114 -35.75 22.42 -28.35
N PRO A 115 -35.59 22.63 -27.03
CA PRO A 115 -34.94 21.67 -26.13
C PRO A 115 -35.87 20.47 -25.92
N PRO A 116 -35.37 19.26 -25.60
CA PRO A 116 -36.24 18.23 -25.04
C PRO A 116 -36.89 18.78 -23.76
N SER A 117 -38.19 18.53 -23.61
CA SER A 117 -38.92 18.85 -22.39
C SER A 117 -38.43 17.99 -21.21
N GLU A 118 -38.70 18.44 -19.98
CA GLU A 118 -38.38 17.70 -18.76
C GLU A 118 -39.00 16.28 -18.80
N ASN A 119 -40.24 16.16 -19.28
CA ASN A 119 -40.92 14.88 -19.50
C ASN A 119 -40.21 13.95 -20.51
N GLU A 120 -39.61 14.49 -21.58
CA GLU A 120 -38.84 13.71 -22.56
C GLU A 120 -37.49 13.27 -21.97
N MET A 121 -36.86 14.14 -21.17
CA MET A 121 -35.63 13.81 -20.45
C MET A 121 -35.87 12.72 -19.41
N ASP A 122 -36.91 12.85 -18.59
CA ASP A 122 -37.31 11.83 -17.62
C ASP A 122 -37.71 10.51 -18.29
N SER A 123 -38.43 10.56 -19.42
CA SER A 123 -38.76 9.35 -20.18
C SER A 123 -37.53 8.66 -20.78
N PHE A 124 -36.42 9.37 -20.98
CA PHE A 124 -35.13 8.80 -21.36
C PHE A 124 -34.38 8.22 -20.14
N LEU A 125 -34.25 9.01 -19.07
CA LEU A 125 -33.61 8.61 -17.80
C LEU A 125 -34.26 7.36 -17.20
N GLN A 126 -35.60 7.31 -17.17
CA GLN A 126 -36.38 6.17 -16.66
C GLN A 126 -36.32 4.91 -17.56
N LYS A 127 -35.83 5.03 -18.81
CA LYS A 127 -35.55 3.86 -19.66
C LYS A 127 -34.15 3.32 -19.39
N ILE A 128 -33.15 4.20 -19.29
CA ILE A 128 -31.76 3.76 -19.05
C ILE A 128 -31.53 3.29 -17.60
N SER A 129 -32.30 3.75 -16.61
CA SER A 129 -32.24 3.23 -15.23
C SER A 129 -32.79 1.81 -15.08
N LYS A 130 -33.62 1.35 -16.03
CA LYS A 130 -34.12 -0.03 -16.11
C LYS A 130 -33.20 -0.97 -16.90
N GLY A 131 -32.04 -0.49 -17.34
CA GLY A 131 -31.01 -1.30 -18.00
C GLY A 131 -30.25 -2.21 -17.03
N LYS A 132 -29.53 -3.20 -17.57
CA LYS A 132 -28.53 -3.97 -16.79
C LYS A 132 -27.26 -3.18 -16.48
N GLU A 133 -26.95 -2.21 -17.33
CA GLU A 133 -25.78 -1.34 -17.19
C GLU A 133 -26.10 -0.16 -16.26
N ARG A 134 -25.06 0.50 -15.75
CA ARG A 134 -25.19 1.56 -14.73
C ARG A 134 -24.61 2.90 -15.23
N PRO A 135 -25.29 3.60 -16.17
CA PRO A 135 -24.83 4.86 -16.76
C PRO A 135 -24.37 5.94 -15.78
N ALA A 136 -23.30 6.65 -16.12
CA ALA A 136 -22.75 7.72 -15.30
C ALA A 136 -23.72 8.90 -15.08
N ILE A 137 -24.55 9.22 -16.08
CA ILE A 137 -25.54 10.32 -16.00
C ILE A 137 -26.57 10.13 -14.88
N LEU A 138 -26.93 8.88 -14.56
CA LEU A 138 -27.86 8.57 -13.48
C LEU A 138 -27.26 8.88 -12.10
N LYS A 139 -25.93 8.80 -11.95
CA LYS A 139 -25.23 9.11 -10.67
C LYS A 139 -25.33 10.59 -10.26
N ILE A 140 -25.65 11.48 -11.21
CA ILE A 140 -25.65 12.94 -11.02
C ILE A 140 -27.03 13.58 -11.26
N THR A 141 -28.06 12.76 -11.56
CA THR A 141 -29.39 13.25 -11.91
C THR A 141 -30.41 12.75 -10.88
N MET A 142 -30.94 13.66 -10.06
CA MET A 142 -32.04 13.34 -9.13
C MET A 142 -33.35 13.07 -9.88
N PRO A 143 -34.24 12.18 -9.40
CA PRO A 143 -34.09 11.34 -8.21
C PRO A 143 -33.21 10.10 -8.42
N TYR A 144 -32.90 9.73 -9.68
CA TYR A 144 -32.21 8.48 -10.02
C TYR A 144 -30.87 8.28 -9.29
N ALA A 145 -30.15 9.36 -8.98
CA ALA A 145 -28.90 9.33 -8.23
C ALA A 145 -29.02 8.65 -6.85
N GLU A 146 -30.20 8.63 -6.22
CA GLU A 146 -30.44 7.95 -4.95
C GLU A 146 -30.18 6.43 -5.02
N GLU A 147 -30.34 5.79 -6.19
CA GLU A 147 -29.99 4.37 -6.39
C GLU A 147 -28.48 4.12 -6.52
N PHE A 148 -27.69 5.19 -6.73
CA PHE A 148 -26.25 5.16 -7.01
C PHE A 148 -25.41 5.74 -5.86
N ILE A 149 -26.02 6.54 -4.99
CA ILE A 149 -25.54 6.72 -3.62
C ILE A 149 -25.50 5.33 -2.98
N PRO A 150 -24.33 4.79 -2.59
CA PRO A 150 -24.30 3.63 -1.73
C PRO A 150 -25.03 4.03 -0.45
N ARG A 151 -26.09 3.28 -0.06
CA ARG A 151 -26.64 3.42 1.29
C ARG A 151 -25.46 3.17 2.24
N LEU A 152 -24.99 4.25 2.87
CA LEU A 152 -23.82 4.19 3.73
C LEU A 152 -24.11 3.15 4.80
N SER A 153 -23.23 2.16 4.93
CA SER A 153 -23.14 1.43 6.18
C SER A 153 -22.84 2.46 7.27
N ASP A 154 -23.63 2.50 8.35
CA ASP A 154 -23.37 3.42 9.46
C ASP A 154 -21.96 3.21 10.06
N THR A 155 -21.39 2.02 9.83
CA THR A 155 -19.96 1.71 9.86
C THR A 155 -19.13 2.71 9.05
N ARG A 156 -18.52 3.66 9.76
CA ARG A 156 -17.40 4.47 9.27
C ARG A 156 -16.08 3.72 9.43
N PHE A 157 -14.99 4.29 8.92
CA PHE A 157 -13.66 3.83 9.30
C PHE A 157 -13.37 4.22 10.76
N PRO A 158 -12.58 3.43 11.51
CA PRO A 158 -12.12 3.81 12.84
C PRO A 158 -11.10 4.95 12.75
N SER A 159 -11.04 5.81 13.76
CA SER A 159 -10.01 6.84 13.86
C SER A 159 -8.58 6.26 13.79
N PRO A 160 -7.69 6.78 12.93
CA PRO A 160 -6.27 6.44 12.95
C PRO A 160 -5.64 6.77 14.31
N ILE A 161 -4.73 5.91 14.80
CA ILE A 161 -4.04 6.12 16.09
C ILE A 161 -3.23 7.42 16.13
N THR A 162 -2.87 7.98 14.96
CA THR A 162 -2.25 9.31 14.85
C THR A 162 -3.13 10.47 15.35
N GLU A 163 -4.45 10.29 15.45
CA GLU A 163 -5.37 11.28 16.02
C GLU A 163 -5.27 11.38 17.55
N LEU A 164 -4.66 10.39 18.22
CA LEU A 164 -4.38 10.39 19.66
C LEU A 164 -3.18 11.28 20.05
N TYR A 165 -2.62 12.03 19.10
CA TYR A 165 -1.52 12.97 19.36
C TYR A 165 -1.96 14.15 20.23
N ASN A 166 -1.56 14.12 21.51
CA ASN A 166 -1.83 15.16 22.49
C ASN A 166 -0.57 16.02 22.72
N PRO A 167 -0.51 17.30 22.25
CA PRO A 167 0.65 18.17 22.45
C PRO A 167 1.03 18.42 23.92
N LYS A 168 0.10 18.25 24.86
CA LYS A 168 0.37 18.43 26.29
C LYS A 168 1.31 17.36 26.86
N MET A 169 1.34 16.18 26.24
CA MET A 169 2.17 15.04 26.68
C MET A 169 3.64 15.17 26.24
N LEU A 170 4.03 16.24 25.55
CA LEU A 170 5.43 16.47 25.12
C LEU A 170 6.36 16.82 26.28
N ASP A 171 5.84 17.49 27.31
CA ASP A 171 6.58 17.96 28.48
C ASP A 171 6.28 17.17 29.77
N SER A 172 5.36 16.19 29.70
CA SER A 172 5.00 15.29 30.81
C SER A 172 6.11 14.30 31.16
N ASP A 173 6.12 13.82 32.40
CA ASP A 173 7.05 12.77 32.82
C ASP A 173 6.63 11.36 32.36
N TYR A 174 7.54 10.40 32.53
CA TYR A 174 7.34 9.01 32.08
C TYR A 174 6.18 8.28 32.79
N ILE A 175 5.90 8.62 34.05
CA ILE A 175 4.83 8.01 34.85
C ILE A 175 3.47 8.63 34.49
N GLU A 176 3.41 9.95 34.28
CA GLU A 176 2.24 10.61 33.70
C GLU A 176 1.89 10.02 32.33
N LEU A 177 2.89 9.90 31.45
CA LEU A 177 2.73 9.36 30.10
C LEU A 177 2.25 7.90 30.10
N LEU A 178 2.81 7.04 30.95
CA LEU A 178 2.33 5.66 31.11
C LEU A 178 0.87 5.63 31.58
N SER A 179 0.51 6.44 32.58
CA SER A 179 -0.86 6.51 33.09
C SER A 179 -1.85 6.96 32.02
N GLU A 180 -1.48 7.90 31.15
CA GLU A 180 -2.33 8.33 30.03
C GLU A 180 -2.41 7.25 28.94
N CYS A 181 -1.30 6.57 28.61
CA CYS A 181 -1.31 5.43 27.69
C CYS A 181 -2.23 4.30 28.15
N ASP A 182 -2.23 3.96 29.44
CA ASP A 182 -3.10 2.91 30.00
C ASP A 182 -4.59 3.26 29.86
N LYS A 183 -4.99 4.53 30.09
CA LYS A 183 -6.37 5.00 29.85
C LYS A 183 -6.72 4.89 28.37
N VAL A 184 -5.85 5.42 27.50
CA VAL A 184 -6.04 5.42 26.05
C VAL A 184 -6.19 3.99 25.51
N PHE A 185 -5.42 3.02 25.99
CA PHE A 185 -5.55 1.62 25.56
C PHE A 185 -6.76 0.88 26.17
N GLN A 186 -7.32 1.33 27.29
CA GLN A 186 -8.60 0.82 27.83
C GLN A 186 -9.83 1.38 27.11
N GLU A 187 -9.73 2.61 26.60
CA GLU A 187 -10.79 3.27 25.84
C GLU A 187 -10.76 2.93 24.35
N LEU A 188 -9.58 2.70 23.77
CA LEU A 188 -9.38 2.36 22.35
C LEU A 188 -10.05 1.02 22.01
N LYS A 189 -11.18 1.10 21.32
CA LYS A 189 -11.99 -0.03 20.86
C LYS A 189 -12.22 0.06 19.36
N ILE A 190 -12.44 -1.09 18.73
CA ILE A 190 -12.78 -1.22 17.32
C ILE A 190 -13.85 -2.30 17.18
N THR A 191 -14.84 -2.08 16.33
CA THR A 191 -15.86 -3.09 15.99
C THR A 191 -15.37 -4.04 14.90
N GLU A 192 -15.94 -5.24 14.83
CA GLU A 192 -15.70 -6.19 13.73
C GLU A 192 -15.96 -5.55 12.35
N ALA A 193 -16.99 -4.69 12.25
CA ALA A 193 -17.35 -4.01 11.03
C ALA A 193 -16.32 -2.95 10.61
N GLU A 194 -15.77 -2.18 11.56
CA GLU A 194 -14.67 -1.23 11.31
C GLU A 194 -13.39 -1.97 10.89
N ALA A 195 -13.04 -3.06 11.57
CA ALA A 195 -11.86 -3.87 11.26
C ALA A 195 -11.97 -4.52 9.87
N ALA A 196 -13.14 -5.07 9.51
CA ALA A 196 -13.41 -5.62 8.19
C ALA A 196 -13.40 -4.55 7.07
N LEU A 197 -13.86 -3.33 7.37
CA LEU A 197 -13.81 -2.22 6.43
C LEU A 197 -12.36 -1.73 6.18
N VAL A 198 -11.53 -1.70 7.23
CA VAL A 198 -10.09 -1.43 7.11
C VAL A 198 -9.41 -2.51 6.28
N GLU A 199 -9.66 -3.80 6.56
CA GLU A 199 -9.10 -4.92 5.78
C GLU A 199 -9.44 -4.76 4.28
N LEU A 200 -10.72 -4.57 3.95
CA LEU A 200 -11.22 -4.45 2.58
C LEU A 200 -10.57 -3.28 1.80
N GLU A 201 -10.51 -2.08 2.38
CA GLU A 201 -9.86 -0.92 1.72
C GLU A 201 -8.34 -1.14 1.55
N THR A 202 -7.72 -1.88 2.45
CA THR A 202 -6.26 -2.01 2.50
C THR A 202 -5.70 -3.26 1.82
N ARG A 203 -6.52 -4.05 1.10
CA ARG A 203 -6.08 -5.26 0.34
C ARG A 203 -4.98 -5.05 -0.69
N GLY A 204 -4.79 -3.83 -1.20
CA GLY A 204 -3.63 -3.51 -2.04
C GLY A 204 -2.31 -3.35 -1.26
N GLN A 205 -2.33 -3.59 0.06
CA GLN A 205 -1.23 -3.48 1.01
C GLN A 205 -0.32 -2.27 0.76
N SER A 206 0.97 -2.49 0.48
CA SER A 206 1.99 -1.45 0.28
C SER A 206 1.73 -0.51 -0.91
N SER A 207 0.79 -0.84 -1.81
CA SER A 207 0.35 0.09 -2.87
C SER A 207 -0.72 1.10 -2.40
N LYS A 208 -1.31 0.90 -1.22
CA LYS A 208 -2.40 1.72 -0.66
C LYS A 208 -1.91 2.65 0.44
N LYS A 209 -2.10 3.97 0.29
CA LYS A 209 -1.83 4.95 1.38
C LYS A 209 -2.66 4.68 2.64
N SER A 210 -3.89 4.22 2.49
CA SER A 210 -4.77 3.78 3.59
C SER A 210 -4.14 2.67 4.45
N TRP A 211 -3.39 1.73 3.86
CA TRP A 211 -2.68 0.68 4.60
C TRP A 211 -1.60 1.27 5.51
N PHE A 212 -0.82 2.25 5.03
CA PHE A 212 0.13 2.97 5.88
C PHE A 212 -0.55 3.79 6.98
N VAL A 213 -1.67 4.46 6.69
CA VAL A 213 -2.44 5.23 7.68
C VAL A 213 -2.95 4.32 8.80
N PHE A 214 -3.62 3.21 8.48
CA PHE A 214 -4.14 2.31 9.52
C PHE A 214 -3.04 1.54 10.26
N ARG A 215 -1.84 1.36 9.67
CA ARG A 215 -0.65 0.83 10.36
C ARG A 215 0.07 1.85 11.25
N SER A 216 -0.14 3.15 11.04
CA SER A 216 0.59 4.21 11.76
C SER A 216 0.21 4.22 13.24
N GLY A 217 1.22 4.07 14.10
CA GLY A 217 1.06 3.97 15.55
C GLY A 217 0.78 2.55 16.06
N ARG A 218 0.66 1.54 15.19
CA ARG A 218 0.40 0.14 15.59
C ARG A 218 1.66 -0.72 15.65
N LEU A 219 1.71 -1.62 16.64
CA LEU A 219 2.66 -2.73 16.69
C LEU A 219 2.30 -3.76 15.62
N THR A 220 2.82 -3.53 14.41
CA THR A 220 2.62 -4.47 13.30
C THR A 220 3.48 -5.73 13.48
N ALA A 221 2.99 -6.88 13.01
CA ALA A 221 3.64 -8.19 13.17
C ALA A 221 5.15 -8.20 12.86
N SER A 222 5.60 -7.57 11.77
CA SER A 222 7.02 -7.50 11.36
C SER A 222 7.89 -6.53 12.18
N LEU A 223 7.31 -5.86 13.19
CA LEU A 223 8.01 -5.01 14.18
C LEU A 223 7.98 -5.59 15.60
N ILE A 224 7.12 -6.57 15.90
CA ILE A 224 6.82 -6.94 17.30
C ILE A 224 8.04 -7.49 18.06
N ARG A 225 8.92 -8.28 17.43
CA ARG A 225 10.17 -8.73 18.06
C ARG A 225 11.10 -7.57 18.40
N ASN A 226 11.10 -6.50 17.60
CA ASN A 226 11.86 -5.30 17.93
C ASN A 226 11.27 -4.58 19.14
N ALA A 227 9.94 -4.57 19.31
CA ALA A 227 9.29 -4.01 20.50
C ALA A 227 9.59 -4.85 21.74
N VAL A 228 9.31 -6.16 21.71
CA VAL A 228 9.52 -7.10 22.84
C VAL A 228 10.99 -7.14 23.31
N LYS A 229 11.96 -6.90 22.41
CA LYS A 229 13.40 -6.84 22.76
C LYS A 229 13.97 -5.41 22.83
N THR A 230 13.14 -4.37 23.00
CA THR A 230 13.61 -3.00 23.29
C THR A 230 13.50 -2.68 24.77
N ASN A 231 14.38 -1.80 25.28
CA ASN A 231 14.25 -1.30 26.65
C ASN A 231 13.08 -0.30 26.71
N HIS A 232 11.99 -0.63 27.43
CA HIS A 232 10.79 0.21 27.51
C HIS A 232 11.03 1.58 28.18
N ALA A 233 12.08 1.73 29.00
CA ALA A 233 12.49 3.00 29.60
C ALA A 233 13.46 3.81 28.71
N SER A 234 14.00 3.21 27.64
CA SER A 234 14.82 3.90 26.63
C SER A 234 14.60 3.29 25.23
N PRO A 235 13.38 3.36 24.69
CA PRO A 235 12.99 2.68 23.46
C PRO A 235 13.73 3.24 22.24
N SER A 236 14.05 2.34 21.29
CA SER A 236 14.79 2.74 20.09
C SER A 236 14.03 3.79 19.25
N GLN A 237 14.65 4.95 19.06
CA GLN A 237 14.12 6.04 18.26
C GLN A 237 13.92 5.68 16.78
N SER A 238 14.63 4.68 16.24
CA SER A 238 14.38 4.15 14.90
C SER A 238 13.19 3.19 14.86
N LEU A 239 12.91 2.47 15.96
CA LEU A 239 11.73 1.63 16.09
C LEU A 239 10.46 2.48 16.21
N ILE A 240 10.45 3.48 17.09
CA ILE A 240 9.32 4.42 17.24
C ILE A 240 8.98 5.05 15.88
N LYS A 241 9.98 5.51 15.13
CA LYS A 241 9.76 6.12 13.80
C LYS A 241 9.19 5.14 12.76
N ARG A 242 9.55 3.85 12.83
CA ARG A 242 8.94 2.79 11.99
C ARG A 242 7.50 2.45 12.39
N ILE A 243 7.16 2.55 13.67
CA ILE A 243 5.80 2.36 14.20
C ILE A 243 4.91 3.55 13.83
N CYS A 244 5.32 4.77 14.16
CA CYS A 244 4.51 5.98 13.98
C CYS A 244 4.42 6.45 12.52
N TYR A 245 5.44 6.20 11.69
CA TYR A 245 5.52 6.73 10.32
C TYR A 245 6.00 5.65 9.31
N PRO A 246 5.26 4.53 9.14
CA PRO A 246 5.68 3.38 8.34
C PRO A 246 5.91 3.67 6.85
N GLU A 247 5.25 4.68 6.27
CA GLU A 247 5.51 5.11 4.88
C GLU A 247 6.92 5.73 4.75
N LEU A 248 7.27 6.64 5.69
CA LEU A 248 8.49 7.44 5.67
C LEU A 248 9.75 6.68 6.12
N PHE A 249 9.60 5.67 6.97
CA PHE A 249 10.71 4.83 7.48
C PHE A 249 10.59 3.38 6.99
N SER A 250 9.98 3.19 5.83
CA SER A 250 10.10 1.97 5.02
C SER A 250 11.58 1.70 4.69
N PHE A 251 11.99 0.44 4.70
CA PHE A 251 13.40 0.03 4.55
C PHE A 251 13.54 -0.85 3.30
N SER A 252 14.61 -0.63 2.51
CA SER A 252 14.81 -1.32 1.23
C SER A 252 16.27 -1.71 1.02
N THR A 253 16.59 -2.96 1.35
CA THR A 253 17.89 -3.61 1.11
C THR A 253 17.85 -4.43 -0.19
N LYS A 254 18.97 -5.06 -0.58
CA LYS A 254 18.95 -6.07 -1.66
C LYS A 254 18.02 -7.22 -1.32
N SER A 255 18.11 -7.75 -0.10
CA SER A 255 17.33 -8.91 0.36
C SER A 255 15.83 -8.65 0.49
N THR A 256 15.41 -7.41 0.80
CA THR A 256 13.96 -7.10 0.84
C THR A 256 13.38 -6.90 -0.57
N ARG A 257 14.14 -6.33 -1.51
CA ARG A 257 13.71 -6.24 -2.92
C ARG A 257 13.58 -7.63 -3.51
N TRP A 258 14.63 -8.44 -3.38
CA TRP A 258 14.64 -9.86 -3.71
C TRP A 258 13.39 -10.60 -3.17
N GLY A 259 13.02 -10.35 -1.91
CA GLY A 259 11.76 -10.85 -1.34
C GLY A 259 10.55 -10.46 -2.17
N CYS A 260 10.25 -9.16 -2.28
CA CYS A 260 9.09 -8.64 -3.01
C CYS A 260 9.08 -8.95 -4.51
N ASP A 261 10.26 -9.11 -5.13
CA ASP A 261 10.41 -9.41 -6.55
C ASP A 261 10.00 -10.87 -6.86
N HIS A 262 10.24 -11.82 -5.94
CA HIS A 262 9.94 -13.26 -6.11
C HIS A 262 8.74 -13.76 -5.28
N GLU A 263 8.16 -12.92 -4.43
CA GLU A 263 7.01 -13.22 -3.55
C GLU A 263 5.85 -13.91 -4.31
N LYS A 264 5.54 -13.42 -5.51
CA LYS A 264 4.49 -13.95 -6.39
C LYS A 264 4.84 -15.28 -7.04
N GLU A 265 6.11 -15.51 -7.31
CA GLU A 265 6.60 -16.78 -7.86
C GLU A 265 6.50 -17.86 -6.79
N ALA A 266 7.01 -17.57 -5.58
CA ALA A 266 6.92 -18.46 -4.43
C ALA A 266 5.47 -18.76 -4.01
N LEU A 267 4.56 -17.78 -4.08
CA LEU A 267 3.12 -18.01 -3.90
C LEU A 267 2.53 -18.97 -4.94
N SER A 268 2.93 -18.83 -6.22
CA SER A 268 2.49 -19.72 -7.31
C SER A 268 3.07 -21.15 -7.17
N THR A 269 4.33 -21.27 -6.73
CA THR A 269 4.96 -22.55 -6.36
C THR A 269 4.20 -23.21 -5.21
N TYR A 270 3.91 -22.48 -4.13
CA TYR A 270 3.12 -22.98 -3.01
C TYR A 270 1.72 -23.42 -3.45
N GLU A 271 0.99 -22.61 -4.22
CA GLU A 271 -0.35 -22.96 -4.70
C GLU A 271 -0.34 -24.24 -5.52
N SER A 272 0.68 -24.43 -6.37
CA SER A 272 0.84 -25.64 -7.18
C SER A 272 1.04 -26.90 -6.33
N VAL A 273 1.92 -26.84 -5.33
CA VAL A 273 2.26 -27.99 -4.46
C VAL A 273 1.16 -28.29 -3.44
N ALA A 274 0.56 -27.25 -2.84
CA ALA A 274 -0.46 -27.40 -1.82
C ALA A 274 -1.78 -27.97 -2.38
N ASN A 275 -2.12 -27.68 -3.65
CA ASN A 275 -3.28 -28.28 -4.34
C ASN A 275 -3.21 -29.81 -4.50
N GLU A 276 -2.03 -30.44 -4.41
CA GLU A 276 -1.93 -31.91 -4.41
C GLU A 276 -2.39 -32.53 -3.07
N ASN A 277 -2.24 -31.77 -1.97
CA ASN A 277 -2.44 -32.25 -0.60
C ASN A 277 -3.71 -31.67 0.07
N HIS A 278 -4.29 -30.61 -0.51
CA HIS A 278 -5.46 -29.91 0.02
C HIS A 278 -6.66 -30.04 -0.92
N ILE A 279 -7.81 -30.38 -0.35
CA ILE A 279 -9.11 -30.30 -1.04
C ILE A 279 -9.48 -28.82 -1.19
N ASP A 280 -10.00 -28.42 -2.36
CA ASP A 280 -10.60 -27.10 -2.64
C ASP A 280 -9.84 -25.89 -2.08
N LEU A 281 -8.51 -25.90 -2.21
CA LEU A 281 -7.65 -24.82 -1.74
C LEU A 281 -7.94 -23.52 -2.49
N THR A 282 -8.07 -22.44 -1.72
CA THR A 282 -8.12 -21.08 -2.23
C THR A 282 -7.19 -20.18 -1.41
N ILE A 283 -6.30 -19.47 -2.10
CA ILE A 283 -5.49 -18.39 -1.54
C ILE A 283 -6.20 -17.07 -1.85
N LYS A 284 -6.20 -16.12 -0.90
CA LYS A 284 -6.87 -14.82 -1.08
C LYS A 284 -6.01 -13.65 -0.65
N ASP A 285 -5.97 -12.64 -1.53
CA ASP A 285 -5.49 -11.29 -1.23
C ASP A 285 -6.19 -10.74 0.02
N ASN A 286 -5.42 -10.08 0.87
CA ASN A 286 -5.87 -9.60 2.17
C ASN A 286 -5.21 -8.27 2.53
N GLY A 287 -5.88 -7.47 3.36
CA GLY A 287 -5.43 -6.14 3.75
C GLY A 287 -4.67 -6.10 5.08
N PHE A 288 -5.05 -5.15 5.93
CA PHE A 288 -4.52 -4.98 7.27
C PHE A 288 -5.58 -5.34 8.30
N PHE A 289 -5.35 -6.42 9.03
CA PHE A 289 -6.15 -6.83 10.18
C PHE A 289 -5.72 -6.03 11.42
N ILE A 290 -6.70 -5.48 12.14
CA ILE A 290 -6.52 -4.87 13.45
C ILE A 290 -7.03 -5.87 14.49
N ASP A 291 -6.25 -6.11 15.53
CA ASP A 291 -6.66 -7.00 16.62
C ASP A 291 -7.83 -6.39 17.40
N LEU A 292 -8.93 -7.14 17.56
CA LEU A 292 -10.16 -6.65 18.19
C LEU A 292 -10.05 -6.49 19.71
N CYS A 293 -9.17 -7.27 20.35
CA CYS A 293 -8.91 -7.19 21.79
C CYS A 293 -7.83 -6.16 22.12
N HIS A 294 -6.90 -5.94 21.19
CA HIS A 294 -5.73 -5.09 21.37
C HIS A 294 -5.56 -4.15 20.16
N PRO A 295 -6.41 -3.12 19.95
CA PRO A 295 -6.47 -2.41 18.67
C PRO A 295 -5.24 -1.53 18.33
N TYR A 296 -4.20 -1.57 19.15
CA TYR A 296 -2.84 -1.08 18.90
C TYR A 296 -1.93 -2.14 18.24
N ILE A 297 -2.38 -3.38 18.06
CA ILE A 297 -1.71 -4.48 17.33
C ILE A 297 -2.40 -4.67 15.96
N GLY A 298 -1.65 -5.15 14.97
CA GLY A 298 -2.24 -5.58 13.71
C GLY A 298 -1.27 -6.29 12.77
N ALA A 299 -1.80 -6.86 11.68
CA ALA A 299 -1.03 -7.67 10.76
C ALA A 299 -1.51 -7.56 9.30
N SER A 300 -0.60 -7.82 8.37
CA SER A 300 -0.93 -8.25 7.01
C SER A 300 -0.17 -9.56 6.78
N PRO A 301 -0.85 -10.69 6.65
CA PRO A 301 -0.35 -11.88 6.00
C PRO A 301 0.01 -11.63 4.52
N ASP A 302 0.90 -12.46 3.99
CA ASP A 302 1.17 -12.50 2.55
C ASP A 302 -0.03 -13.14 1.80
N GLY A 303 -0.79 -14.03 2.45
CA GLY A 303 -2.09 -14.52 1.98
C GLY A 303 -3.01 -15.04 3.10
N ILE A 304 -4.27 -15.31 2.77
CA ILE A 304 -5.18 -16.12 3.59
C ILE A 304 -5.54 -17.39 2.83
N VAL A 305 -5.20 -18.55 3.40
CA VAL A 305 -5.53 -19.87 2.85
C VAL A 305 -6.88 -20.35 3.38
N SER A 306 -7.65 -21.05 2.55
CA SER A 306 -8.95 -21.63 2.89
C SER A 306 -9.22 -22.90 2.08
N CYS A 307 -9.45 -24.03 2.76
CA CYS A 307 -9.71 -25.35 2.17
C CYS A 307 -10.60 -26.20 3.10
N SER A 308 -11.41 -27.11 2.55
CA SER A 308 -12.36 -27.91 3.36
C SER A 308 -11.69 -28.90 4.32
N CYS A 309 -10.44 -29.30 4.04
CA CYS A 309 -9.67 -30.22 4.89
C CYS A 309 -8.90 -29.54 6.05
N CYS A 310 -8.78 -28.21 6.06
CA CYS A 310 -7.99 -27.48 7.07
C CYS A 310 -8.73 -26.30 7.71
N GLY A 311 -9.81 -25.80 7.09
CA GLY A 311 -10.43 -24.54 7.47
C GLY A 311 -9.69 -23.35 6.87
N LYS A 312 -9.48 -22.30 7.67
CA LYS A 312 -8.76 -21.08 7.26
C LYS A 312 -7.47 -20.91 8.06
N GLY A 313 -6.42 -20.42 7.40
CA GLY A 313 -5.12 -20.14 7.99
C GLY A 313 -4.45 -18.90 7.40
N VAL A 314 -3.41 -18.45 8.08
CA VAL A 314 -2.46 -17.45 7.59
C VAL A 314 -1.54 -18.12 6.56
N LEU A 315 -1.15 -17.38 5.51
CA LEU A 315 -0.03 -17.75 4.64
C LEU A 315 1.06 -16.68 4.75
N GLU A 316 2.28 -17.13 5.01
CA GLU A 316 3.47 -16.28 5.17
C GLU A 316 4.60 -16.88 4.34
N VAL A 317 5.07 -16.16 3.32
CA VAL A 317 6.03 -16.63 2.31
C VAL A 317 7.31 -15.82 2.42
N LYS A 318 8.46 -16.49 2.46
CA LYS A 318 9.77 -15.84 2.52
C LYS A 318 10.72 -16.40 1.48
N CYS A 319 11.26 -15.50 0.67
CA CYS A 319 12.32 -15.77 -0.30
C CYS A 319 13.62 -15.15 0.25
N PRO A 320 14.44 -15.85 1.05
CA PRO A 320 15.61 -15.26 1.68
C PRO A 320 16.77 -15.30 0.69
N HIS A 321 17.30 -14.13 0.30
CA HIS A 321 18.45 -14.01 -0.61
C HIS A 321 19.69 -14.84 -0.15
N SER A 322 19.80 -15.20 1.13
CA SER A 322 20.85 -16.07 1.66
C SER A 322 20.74 -17.54 1.26
N VAL A 323 19.59 -18.02 0.79
CA VAL A 323 19.35 -19.41 0.34
C VAL A 323 18.87 -19.51 -1.11
N LYS A 324 19.04 -18.44 -1.90
CA LYS A 324 18.53 -18.39 -3.29
C LYS A 324 19.09 -19.47 -4.23
N GLU A 325 20.27 -20.03 -3.91
CA GLU A 325 20.97 -21.03 -4.72
C GLU A 325 20.82 -22.45 -4.16
N SER A 326 20.47 -22.57 -2.88
CA SER A 326 20.23 -23.82 -2.14
C SER A 326 19.87 -23.54 -0.69
N PHE A 327 19.14 -24.48 -0.08
CA PHE A 327 18.99 -24.55 1.38
C PHE A 327 20.26 -25.13 2.03
N PRO A 328 20.61 -24.72 3.26
CA PRO A 328 21.76 -25.28 3.96
C PRO A 328 21.51 -26.75 4.34
N GLU A 329 22.50 -27.61 4.11
CA GLU A 329 22.43 -29.03 4.48
C GLU A 329 22.32 -29.21 5.99
N ASP A 330 23.02 -28.37 6.77
CA ASP A 330 23.07 -28.39 8.24
C ASP A 330 22.45 -27.15 8.91
N ASN A 331 22.30 -27.22 10.23
CA ASN A 331 21.75 -26.15 11.08
C ASN A 331 22.63 -24.88 11.12
N ASN A 332 22.45 -24.00 10.14
CA ASN A 332 23.12 -22.70 10.07
C ASN A 332 22.48 -21.68 11.03
N ARG A 333 23.28 -21.07 11.93
CA ARG A 333 22.84 -20.04 12.90
C ARG A 333 22.15 -18.84 12.24
N SER A 334 22.59 -18.45 11.04
CA SER A 334 22.05 -17.29 10.29
C SER A 334 20.78 -17.58 9.50
N PHE A 335 20.45 -18.86 9.26
CA PHE A 335 19.21 -19.24 8.58
C PHE A 335 18.02 -19.21 9.55
N CYS A 336 16.83 -18.92 9.03
CA CYS A 336 15.63 -18.75 9.87
C CYS A 336 15.07 -20.07 10.44
N MET A 337 15.48 -21.22 9.92
CA MET A 337 14.97 -22.54 10.29
C MET A 337 16.05 -23.42 10.92
N GLU A 338 15.64 -24.50 11.58
CA GLU A 338 16.49 -25.56 12.10
C GLU A 338 15.82 -26.93 11.97
N LYS A 339 16.60 -27.97 11.66
CA LYS A 339 16.17 -29.36 11.64
C LYS A 339 16.06 -29.90 13.07
N GLY A 340 14.96 -30.57 13.36
CA GLY A 340 14.76 -31.35 14.58
C GLY A 340 15.46 -32.71 14.54
N ASN A 341 15.35 -33.47 15.63
CA ASN A 341 15.93 -34.82 15.76
C ASN A 341 15.30 -35.86 14.82
N ASP A 342 14.16 -35.52 14.22
CA ASP A 342 13.45 -36.27 13.17
C ASP A 342 13.89 -35.89 11.75
N GLY A 343 14.80 -34.91 11.60
CA GLY A 343 15.27 -34.37 10.34
C GLY A 343 14.35 -33.32 9.71
N ASN A 344 13.16 -33.09 10.28
CA ASN A 344 12.20 -32.12 9.75
C ASN A 344 12.62 -30.69 10.10
N TRP A 345 12.43 -29.77 9.16
CA TRP A 345 12.64 -28.34 9.41
C TRP A 345 11.60 -27.78 10.39
N THR A 346 12.01 -26.77 11.16
CA THR A 346 11.15 -25.99 12.06
C THR A 346 11.59 -24.52 12.08
N LEU A 347 10.66 -23.59 12.32
CA LEU A 347 10.97 -22.17 12.44
C LEU A 347 11.53 -21.85 13.84
N LYS A 348 12.77 -21.36 13.90
CA LYS A 348 13.47 -20.99 15.13
C LYS A 348 12.64 -20.03 16.00
N ARG A 349 12.40 -20.42 17.26
CA ARG A 349 11.57 -19.63 18.21
C ARG A 349 12.09 -18.22 18.45
N GLU A 350 13.41 -18.05 18.39
CA GLU A 350 14.10 -16.78 18.58
C GLU A 350 14.15 -15.88 17.32
N HIS A 351 13.73 -16.37 16.16
CA HIS A 351 13.85 -15.67 14.88
C HIS A 351 12.71 -14.66 14.65
N PRO A 352 12.96 -13.47 14.06
CA PRO A 352 11.93 -12.47 13.74
C PRO A 352 10.63 -13.02 13.13
N TYR A 353 10.72 -13.96 12.19
CA TYR A 353 9.55 -14.53 11.53
C TYR A 353 8.65 -15.34 12.48
N TYR A 354 9.18 -15.97 13.54
CA TYR A 354 8.34 -16.67 14.53
C TYR A 354 7.37 -15.68 15.20
N TYR A 355 7.91 -14.56 15.69
CA TYR A 355 7.11 -13.51 16.34
C TYR A 355 6.11 -12.88 15.37
N GLN A 356 6.48 -12.73 14.09
CA GLN A 356 5.59 -12.22 13.04
C GLN A 356 4.41 -13.18 12.81
N VAL A 357 4.69 -14.47 12.58
CA VAL A 357 3.69 -15.52 12.35
C VAL A 357 2.72 -15.66 13.52
N GLN A 358 3.21 -15.68 14.77
CA GLN A 358 2.34 -15.70 15.95
C GLN A 358 1.43 -14.47 16.02
N THR A 359 1.90 -13.30 15.60
CA THR A 359 1.10 -12.05 15.61
C THR A 359 0.10 -12.00 14.46
N GLN A 360 0.42 -12.54 13.29
CA GLN A 360 -0.52 -12.71 12.19
C GLN A 360 -1.67 -13.64 12.59
N MET A 361 -1.36 -14.82 13.16
CA MET A 361 -2.40 -15.73 13.67
C MET A 361 -3.29 -15.08 14.73
N HIS A 362 -2.70 -14.31 15.67
CA HIS A 362 -3.47 -13.61 16.71
C HIS A 362 -4.38 -12.51 16.11
N ALA A 363 -3.81 -11.57 15.36
CA ALA A 363 -4.56 -10.41 14.83
C ALA A 363 -5.58 -10.78 13.74
N CYS A 364 -5.36 -11.88 13.01
CA CYS A 364 -6.35 -12.44 12.07
C CYS A 364 -7.37 -13.38 12.75
N ASN A 365 -7.16 -13.76 14.02
CA ASN A 365 -7.91 -14.77 14.76
C ASN A 365 -7.99 -16.13 14.02
N LEU A 366 -6.84 -16.65 13.57
CA LEU A 366 -6.71 -17.91 12.83
C LEU A 366 -5.80 -18.91 13.55
N GLY A 367 -6.19 -20.19 13.55
CA GLY A 367 -5.58 -21.23 14.38
C GLY A 367 -4.29 -21.85 13.84
N TYR A 368 -3.88 -21.53 12.61
CA TYR A 368 -2.61 -21.97 12.02
C TYR A 368 -2.09 -20.96 11.00
N CYS A 369 -0.79 -21.09 10.72
CA CYS A 369 -0.12 -20.48 9.58
C CYS A 369 0.54 -21.61 8.77
N ASP A 370 0.48 -21.51 7.45
CA ASP A 370 1.41 -22.22 6.57
C ASP A 370 2.60 -21.27 6.35
N PHE A 371 3.79 -21.66 6.83
CA PHE A 371 4.99 -20.83 6.78
C PHE A 371 5.97 -21.41 5.77
N ILE A 372 6.21 -20.64 4.71
CA ILE A 372 6.82 -21.11 3.47
C ILE A 372 8.17 -20.43 3.26
N VAL A 373 9.21 -21.21 3.00
CA VAL A 373 10.53 -20.68 2.57
C VAL A 373 10.89 -21.23 1.19
N TRP A 374 11.26 -20.35 0.26
CA TRP A 374 11.44 -20.64 -1.16
C TRP A 374 12.84 -20.26 -1.69
N SER A 375 13.32 -21.03 -2.68
CA SER A 375 14.59 -20.84 -3.40
C SER A 375 14.39 -20.74 -4.92
N GLU A 376 15.23 -19.94 -5.60
CA GLU A 376 15.25 -19.75 -7.07
C GLU A 376 15.83 -20.98 -7.79
N SER A 377 16.79 -21.67 -7.17
CA SER A 377 17.59 -22.77 -7.74
C SER A 377 16.84 -23.83 -8.54
N ASP A 378 15.69 -24.22 -8.01
CA ASP A 378 14.93 -25.42 -8.36
C ASP A 378 13.44 -25.29 -7.99
N GLY A 379 13.03 -24.12 -7.48
CA GLY A 379 11.72 -23.91 -6.86
C GLY A 379 11.52 -24.67 -5.56
N THR A 380 12.57 -25.24 -4.93
CA THR A 380 12.40 -25.99 -3.68
C THR A 380 11.78 -25.11 -2.60
N LEU A 381 10.82 -25.71 -1.92
CA LEU A 381 9.93 -25.08 -0.98
C LEU A 381 9.94 -25.89 0.31
N ILE A 382 10.27 -25.25 1.43
CA ILE A 382 10.07 -25.83 2.76
C ILE A 382 8.72 -25.31 3.27
N ASP A 383 7.72 -26.18 3.22
CA ASP A 383 6.48 -26.02 3.98
C ASP A 383 6.68 -26.63 5.37
N LEU A 384 6.33 -25.88 6.41
CA LEU A 384 6.30 -26.38 7.79
C LEU A 384 4.96 -27.03 8.15
N GLY A 385 3.98 -26.98 7.25
CA GLY A 385 2.59 -27.33 7.49
C GLY A 385 1.96 -26.48 8.60
N LYS A 386 0.80 -26.94 9.07
CA LYS A 386 -0.08 -26.21 10.00
C LYS A 386 0.62 -25.89 11.32
N TRP A 387 1.10 -24.65 11.45
CA TRP A 387 1.73 -24.17 12.68
C TRP A 387 0.71 -23.83 13.77
N TYR A 388 0.25 -24.85 14.49
CA TYR A 388 -0.73 -24.72 15.58
C TYR A 388 -0.20 -23.98 16.81
N SER A 389 -0.68 -22.76 17.04
CA SER A 389 -0.45 -22.02 18.28
C SER A 389 -1.41 -22.47 19.39
N ARG A 390 -0.99 -23.49 20.15
CA ARG A 390 -1.65 -24.13 21.32
C ARG A 390 -2.75 -25.15 20.97
N LYS A 391 -2.84 -26.21 21.79
CA LYS A 391 -4.11 -26.94 22.00
C LYS A 391 -5.09 -25.99 22.71
N PRO A 392 -6.41 -26.06 22.45
CA PRO A 392 -7.38 -25.20 23.15
C PRO A 392 -7.40 -25.52 24.65
N ALA A 393 -6.82 -24.64 25.45
CA ALA A 393 -6.95 -24.69 26.90
C ALA A 393 -8.35 -24.17 27.28
N ALA A 394 -9.15 -24.99 27.95
CA ALA A 394 -10.44 -24.56 28.47
C ALA A 394 -10.23 -23.54 29.61
N ASN A 395 -10.95 -22.42 29.55
CA ASN A 395 -11.16 -21.44 30.62
C ASN A 395 -9.89 -20.75 31.21
N SER A 396 -9.43 -19.68 30.54
CA SER A 396 -8.80 -18.56 31.27
C SER A 396 -9.03 -17.22 30.54
N SER A 397 -9.72 -16.30 31.20
CA SER A 397 -9.87 -14.90 30.77
C SER A 397 -8.68 -14.05 31.22
N ASN A 398 -8.32 -13.04 30.42
CA ASN A 398 -7.44 -11.90 30.76
C ASN A 398 -6.00 -12.24 31.20
N ALA A 399 -5.10 -12.46 30.24
CA ALA A 399 -3.70 -12.04 30.36
C ALA A 399 -2.99 -12.01 28.99
N LEU A 400 -2.32 -10.91 28.66
CA LEU A 400 -1.26 -10.88 27.62
C LEU A 400 0.01 -11.54 28.18
N VAL A 401 -0.01 -12.88 28.26
CA VAL A 401 1.20 -13.66 28.55
C VAL A 401 2.06 -13.69 27.29
N ALA A 402 3.07 -12.83 27.24
CA ALA A 402 4.20 -12.96 26.32
C ALA A 402 4.80 -14.38 26.45
N PRO A 403 5.39 -14.97 25.39
CA PRO A 403 6.05 -16.26 25.51
C PRO A 403 7.11 -16.20 26.62
N ASP A 404 7.09 -17.18 27.54
CA ASP A 404 7.92 -17.16 28.74
C ASP A 404 9.39 -16.84 28.41
N PRO A 405 10.03 -15.92 29.15
CA PRO A 405 11.46 -15.69 29.01
C PRO A 405 12.20 -16.92 29.50
N LEU A 406 12.64 -17.76 28.55
CA LEU A 406 13.58 -18.84 28.82
C LEU A 406 14.83 -18.27 29.53
N PRO A 407 15.41 -19.01 30.49
CA PRO A 407 16.45 -18.47 31.35
C PRO A 407 17.66 -17.98 30.56
N HIS A 408 18.23 -16.86 31.02
CA HIS A 408 19.54 -16.39 30.56
C HIS A 408 20.61 -17.40 30.99
N GLU A 409 21.15 -18.15 30.03
CA GLU A 409 22.46 -18.80 30.18
C GLU A 409 23.53 -17.84 29.66
N ASP A 410 24.19 -17.16 30.59
CA ASP A 410 25.29 -16.23 30.29
C ASP A 410 26.53 -17.01 29.81
N ASN A 411 26.58 -17.25 28.50
CA ASN A 411 27.80 -17.68 27.82
C ASN A 411 28.54 -16.44 27.32
N GLU A 412 29.58 -16.05 28.08
CA GLU A 412 30.62 -15.16 27.59
C GLU A 412 31.42 -15.83 26.43
N ASP A 413 32.29 -15.07 25.77
CA ASP A 413 33.11 -15.49 24.62
C ASP A 413 32.38 -15.87 23.31
N ASN A 414 32.14 -14.87 22.45
CA ASN A 414 32.32 -14.96 20.99
C ASN A 414 32.32 -13.55 20.36
N GLU A 415 33.50 -12.98 20.08
CA GLU A 415 33.62 -11.59 19.62
C GLU A 415 33.59 -11.38 18.10
N ASP A 416 33.07 -10.19 17.75
CA ASP A 416 33.45 -9.31 16.62
C ASP A 416 32.65 -9.34 15.29
N TYR A 417 31.85 -10.36 14.98
CA TYR A 417 30.96 -10.30 13.79
C TYR A 417 29.55 -9.76 14.08
N ASP A 418 28.95 -10.10 15.23
CA ASP A 418 27.61 -9.61 15.65
C ASP A 418 27.65 -8.27 16.40
N LYS A 419 28.84 -7.69 16.59
CA LYS A 419 29.07 -6.53 17.46
C LYS A 419 28.57 -5.24 16.80
N VAL A 420 27.45 -4.72 17.30
CA VAL A 420 26.84 -3.50 16.73
C VAL A 420 27.65 -2.25 17.03
N TRP A 421 27.94 -1.48 15.99
CA TRP A 421 28.70 -0.24 16.00
C TRP A 421 27.89 0.91 15.37
N CYS A 422 28.34 2.15 15.60
CA CYS A 422 27.64 3.39 15.22
C CYS A 422 26.23 3.56 15.83
N TYR A 423 25.63 4.74 15.68
CA TYR A 423 24.26 5.03 16.12
C TYR A 423 23.17 4.45 15.19
N CYS A 424 23.55 3.79 14.10
CA CYS A 424 22.62 3.00 13.28
C CYS A 424 22.37 1.59 13.85
N ASN A 425 23.15 1.17 14.87
CA ASN A 425 23.10 -0.16 15.49
C ASN A 425 23.20 -1.27 14.44
N GLN A 426 24.25 -1.22 13.61
CA GLN A 426 24.59 -2.21 12.59
C GLN A 426 25.99 -2.76 12.86
N PRO A 427 26.34 -3.97 12.40
CA PRO A 427 27.72 -4.43 12.43
C PRO A 427 28.65 -3.54 11.59
N SER A 428 29.96 -3.81 11.64
CA SER A 428 30.96 -3.08 10.85
C SER A 428 30.76 -3.27 9.35
N TYR A 429 30.75 -2.17 8.58
CA TYR A 429 30.72 -2.18 7.11
C TYR A 429 31.35 -0.90 6.52
N GLY A 430 31.93 -0.98 5.32
CA GLY A 430 32.52 0.19 4.63
C GLY A 430 33.67 0.86 5.41
N GLU A 431 33.96 2.14 5.12
CA GLU A 431 34.90 2.93 5.94
C GLU A 431 34.26 3.29 7.29
N MET A 432 35.05 3.14 8.36
CA MET A 432 34.66 3.48 9.73
C MET A 432 35.72 4.32 10.45
N ILE A 433 35.29 5.09 11.44
CA ILE A 433 36.14 5.98 12.23
C ILE A 433 35.91 5.77 13.74
N LEU A 434 37.00 5.70 14.50
CA LEU A 434 37.02 5.61 15.95
C LEU A 434 36.89 7.01 16.58
N CYS A 435 36.12 7.11 17.65
CA CYS A 435 36.03 8.33 18.46
C CYS A 435 37.12 8.37 19.54
N ASP A 436 38.04 9.34 19.48
CA ASP A 436 39.16 9.54 20.43
C ASP A 436 38.76 9.85 21.89
N ASN A 437 37.47 9.94 22.19
CA ASN A 437 37.00 9.98 23.57
C ASN A 437 36.99 8.54 24.14
N LYS A 438 37.92 8.23 25.05
CA LYS A 438 38.02 6.91 25.70
C LYS A 438 36.72 6.47 26.39
N SER A 439 35.91 7.42 26.86
CA SER A 439 34.60 7.17 27.49
C SER A 439 33.42 7.17 26.49
N CYS A 440 33.66 7.02 25.18
CA CYS A 440 32.60 6.92 24.19
C CYS A 440 31.95 5.53 24.20
N HIS A 441 30.65 5.45 24.53
CA HIS A 441 29.92 4.18 24.60
C HIS A 441 29.80 3.44 23.26
N ILE A 442 29.77 4.16 22.13
CA ILE A 442 29.65 3.57 20.78
C ILE A 442 31.02 3.22 20.18
N LYS A 443 32.08 3.96 20.55
CA LYS A 443 33.46 3.86 20.00
C LYS A 443 33.56 4.12 18.49
N TRP A 444 33.07 3.21 17.65
CA TRP A 444 33.19 3.22 16.18
C TRP A 444 31.95 3.76 15.46
N PHE A 445 32.14 4.40 14.31
CA PHE A 445 31.08 5.01 13.50
C PHE A 445 31.34 4.84 12.00
N HIS A 446 30.32 4.49 11.20
CA HIS A 446 30.45 4.41 9.73
C HIS A 446 30.59 5.81 9.11
N CYS A 447 31.51 5.99 8.17
CA CYS A 447 31.74 7.26 7.48
C CYS A 447 30.50 7.74 6.72
N ASP A 448 29.74 6.82 6.09
CA ASP A 448 28.49 7.12 5.39
C ASP A 448 27.40 7.66 6.32
N CYS A 449 27.22 7.05 7.50
CA CYS A 449 26.27 7.52 8.51
C CYS A 449 26.59 8.96 8.93
N LEU A 450 27.88 9.26 9.10
CA LEU A 450 28.40 10.59 9.43
C LEU A 450 28.44 11.57 8.23
N ARG A 451 28.16 11.09 7.01
CA ARG A 451 28.33 11.80 5.73
C ARG A 451 29.75 12.32 5.48
N ILE A 452 30.75 11.65 6.04
CA ILE A 452 32.17 11.97 5.88
C ILE A 452 32.71 11.25 4.64
N ARG A 453 33.10 12.01 3.61
CA ARG A 453 33.63 11.46 2.34
C ARG A 453 35.09 10.99 2.38
N LYS A 454 35.79 11.23 3.50
CA LYS A 454 37.18 10.83 3.74
C LYS A 454 37.50 10.97 5.23
N VAL A 455 38.07 9.93 5.83
CA VAL A 455 38.53 9.93 7.23
C VAL A 455 39.43 11.16 7.52
N PRO A 456 39.06 12.05 8.46
CA PRO A 456 39.89 13.18 8.85
C PRO A 456 41.21 12.74 9.50
N LYS A 457 42.28 13.50 9.29
CA LYS A 457 43.57 13.27 9.96
C LYS A 457 43.63 14.03 11.28
N GLY A 458 44.11 13.37 12.34
CA GLY A 458 44.17 13.93 13.69
C GLY A 458 42.94 13.63 14.53
N ILE A 459 42.86 14.22 15.73
CA ILE A 459 41.88 13.88 16.77
C ILE A 459 40.44 14.11 16.29
N TRP A 460 39.63 13.06 16.29
CA TRP A 460 38.22 13.10 15.94
C TRP A 460 37.33 12.59 17.08
N LYS A 461 36.37 13.43 17.50
CA LYS A 461 35.28 13.06 18.41
C LYS A 461 33.97 12.92 17.63
N CYS A 462 33.13 11.97 18.02
CA CYS A 462 31.79 11.79 17.44
C CYS A 462 30.83 12.93 17.83
N PRO A 463 29.68 13.08 17.14
CA PRO A 463 28.73 14.17 17.41
C PRO A 463 28.29 14.28 18.87
N SER A 464 28.10 13.16 19.58
CA SER A 464 27.78 13.14 21.01
C SER A 464 28.97 13.60 21.86
N CYS A 465 30.16 13.06 21.61
CA CYS A 465 31.38 13.40 22.37
C CYS A 465 31.96 14.80 22.06
N ARG A 466 31.45 15.49 21.02
CA ARG A 466 31.71 16.92 20.78
C ARG A 466 30.85 17.86 21.63
N LYS A 467 29.70 17.38 22.12
CA LYS A 467 28.77 18.16 22.96
C LYS A 467 29.05 18.07 24.47
N LEU A 468 29.88 17.12 24.89
CA LEU A 468 30.28 16.98 26.28
C LEU A 468 31.26 18.12 26.68
N PRO A 469 31.11 18.73 27.87
CA PRO A 469 32.07 19.71 28.36
C PRO A 469 33.45 19.06 28.53
N ILE A 470 34.51 19.86 28.38
CA ILE A 470 35.88 19.37 28.50
C ILE A 470 36.18 19.10 29.98
N SER A 471 36.03 17.85 30.41
CA SER A 471 36.57 17.37 31.68
C SER A 471 38.07 17.62 31.70
N LYS A 472 38.52 18.49 32.61
CA LYS A 472 39.95 18.59 32.95
C LYS A 472 40.38 17.27 33.60
N LYS A 473 41.67 16.95 33.46
CA LYS A 473 42.27 15.65 33.78
C LYS A 473 41.96 15.16 35.18
#